data_AF-A0AA38YUD4-F1
#
_entry.id   AF-A0AA38YUD4-F1
#
_cell.length_a   1.000
_cell.length_b   1.000
_cell.length_c   1.000
_cell.angle_alpha   90.00
_cell.angle_beta   90.00
_cell.angle_gamma   90.00
#
_symmetry.space_group_name_H-M   'P 1'
#
loop_
_entity.id
_entity.type
_entity.pdbx_description
1 polymer ?
#
loop_
_entity_poly.entity_id
_entity_poly.type
_entity_poly.pdbx_seq_one_letter_code
_entity_poly.pdbx_strand_id
1 'polypeptide(L)'
;MKTHGQDVNAVFNKKFSSFAIFEGKYGEDFSPYQVSSNFRPRDQDKKFVKDLRKWLADSEIDKGMKEPLSLREIREGERIDLFCKILHICEVTKDEWMVFVWDGTDTPPVSIQTMLEDEMDNPLPLQLESLPFSRDILCTFPTVGTILRVIVDQGSEKLSLHLLKVGKWVRFLKIICEVHAGLWRGVLMPSTKLRYMPDEDLLVSQRQRFYDERLFSKWERMPLSSFPWPSRITETDYEHVPFVTLMDVVTHSEVTAKFKCVVRVAAIVPWRAEDFCSPPGTYRMRLTLEDPTARIHAFVYAEDGEKFFEGYPPVDVLKRKRNKLLGIAESDDGNEINNAPRNPPWVQCCLKSYYLVKGDVWGSRRYRIFGTRLAT
;
A
#
# COMPACT_ATOMS: atom_id res chain seq x y z
N MET A 1 37.78 4.89 22.92
CA MET A 1 37.75 4.57 21.47
C MET A 1 38.68 3.40 21.23
N LYS A 2 38.42 2.57 20.22
CA LYS A 2 39.33 1.50 19.78
C LYS A 2 39.64 1.72 18.31
N THR A 3 40.87 1.48 17.91
CA THR A 3 41.26 1.45 16.50
C THR A 3 40.95 0.06 15.94
N HIS A 4 40.29 0.00 14.80
CA HIS A 4 40.07 -1.24 14.06
C HIS A 4 40.41 -0.97 12.59
N GLY A 5 41.53 -1.51 12.11
CA GLY A 5 42.13 -1.05 10.86
C GLY A 5 42.59 0.41 10.98
N GLN A 6 42.26 1.24 9.98
CA GLN A 6 42.56 2.68 9.98
C GLN A 6 41.46 3.52 10.65
N ASP A 7 40.33 2.91 11.05
CA ASP A 7 39.18 3.64 11.57
C ASP A 7 39.19 3.79 13.09
N VAL A 8 38.84 4.99 13.55
CA VAL A 8 38.61 5.30 14.96
C VAL A 8 37.17 4.93 15.33
N ASN A 9 37.00 3.88 16.13
CA ASN A 9 35.69 3.40 16.55
C ASN A 9 35.35 3.86 17.97
N ALA A 10 34.20 4.53 18.12
CA ALA A 10 33.57 4.74 19.41
C ALA A 10 32.93 3.42 19.87
N VAL A 11 33.28 2.96 21.09
CA VAL A 11 32.80 1.68 21.63
C VAL A 11 31.83 1.96 22.77
N PHE A 12 30.64 1.39 22.70
CA PHE A 12 29.61 1.52 23.71
C PHE A 12 29.57 0.27 24.61
N ASN A 13 29.75 0.44 25.92
CA ASN A 13 29.59 -0.63 26.90
C ASN A 13 28.34 -0.39 27.75
N LYS A 14 27.33 -1.26 27.63
CA LYS A 14 26.06 -1.13 28.35
C LYS A 14 26.19 -0.97 29.86
N LYS A 15 27.27 -1.46 30.48
CA LYS A 15 27.45 -1.39 31.94
C LYS A 15 27.76 0.02 32.46
N PHE A 16 28.44 0.86 31.68
CA PHE A 16 28.94 2.16 32.17
C PHE A 16 28.90 3.29 31.14
N SER A 17 28.61 2.99 29.87
CA SER A 17 28.35 4.01 28.86
C SER A 17 26.89 4.47 28.90
N SER A 18 26.66 5.70 28.49
CA SER A 18 25.33 6.27 28.27
C SER A 18 25.24 6.92 26.89
N PHE A 19 24.02 7.03 26.38
CA PHE A 19 23.73 7.79 25.17
C PHE A 19 22.37 8.49 25.30
N ALA A 20 22.20 9.53 24.50
CA ALA A 20 20.94 10.20 24.25
C ALA A 20 20.89 10.58 22.77
N ILE A 21 19.72 10.44 22.16
CA ILE A 21 19.46 10.76 20.75
C ILE A 21 18.50 11.93 20.72
N PHE A 22 18.92 12.99 20.05
CA PHE A 22 18.19 14.24 19.91
C PHE A 22 17.79 14.45 18.46
N GLU A 23 16.75 15.25 18.24
CA GLU A 23 16.43 15.75 16.90
C GLU A 23 17.62 16.57 16.34
N GLY A 24 17.89 16.41 15.04
CA GLY A 24 19.07 16.96 14.36
C GLY A 24 18.94 18.45 13.99
N LYS A 25 19.42 18.82 12.80
CA LYS A 25 19.53 20.21 12.26
C LYS A 25 18.33 21.11 12.57
N TYR A 26 17.12 20.56 12.52
CA TYR A 26 15.85 21.30 12.65
C TYR A 26 15.12 21.04 13.97
N GLY A 27 15.75 20.34 14.92
CA GLY A 27 15.14 20.09 16.22
C GLY A 27 15.02 21.39 17.03
N GLU A 28 13.81 21.68 17.51
CA GLU A 28 13.55 22.83 18.38
C GLU A 28 13.66 22.44 19.87
N ASP A 29 13.22 21.23 20.22
CA ASP A 29 13.29 20.73 21.59
C ASP A 29 14.72 20.25 21.92
N PHE A 30 15.11 20.41 23.19
CA PHE A 30 16.36 19.87 23.75
C PHE A 30 16.13 18.57 24.51
N SER A 31 14.92 18.02 24.47
CA SER A 31 14.60 16.71 25.02
C SER A 31 15.02 15.59 24.05
N PRO A 32 15.79 14.60 24.52
CA PRO A 32 16.12 13.45 23.68
C PRO A 32 14.87 12.58 23.48
N TYR A 33 14.67 12.09 22.25
CA TYR A 33 13.57 11.17 21.94
C TYR A 33 13.93 9.70 22.26
N GLN A 34 15.21 9.42 22.50
CA GLN A 34 15.68 8.11 22.97
C GLN A 34 16.89 8.27 23.89
N VAL A 35 16.90 7.56 25.01
CA VAL A 35 18.00 7.58 25.99
C VAL A 35 18.37 6.19 26.47
N SER A 36 19.63 6.01 26.87
CA SER A 36 20.04 4.85 27.66
C SER A 36 19.64 5.02 29.13
N SER A 37 19.48 3.91 29.86
CA SER A 37 19.19 3.92 31.31
C SER A 37 20.18 4.71 32.16
N ASN A 38 21.45 4.77 31.75
CA ASN A 38 22.52 5.46 32.49
C ASN A 38 22.64 6.95 32.11
N PHE A 39 21.80 7.46 31.22
CA PHE A 39 21.88 8.85 30.79
C PHE A 39 21.36 9.79 31.88
N ARG A 40 22.12 10.83 32.18
CA ARG A 40 21.75 11.89 33.12
C ARG A 40 21.86 13.23 32.39
N PRO A 41 20.74 13.91 32.12
CA PRO A 41 20.77 15.19 31.41
C PRO A 41 21.48 16.25 32.24
N ARG A 42 22.29 17.08 31.58
CA ARG A 42 22.96 18.24 32.17
C ARG A 42 22.51 19.50 31.44
N ASP A 43 22.48 20.63 32.15
CA ASP A 43 22.10 21.91 31.52
C ASP A 43 23.04 22.31 30.38
N GLN A 44 24.32 21.94 30.47
CA GLN A 44 25.32 22.18 29.43
C GLN A 44 25.03 21.39 28.13
N ASP A 45 24.32 20.26 28.21
CA ASP A 45 24.00 19.44 27.03
C ASP A 45 23.15 20.24 26.03
N LYS A 46 22.28 21.15 26.51
CA LYS A 46 21.47 22.03 25.67
C LYS A 46 22.34 22.89 24.74
N LYS A 47 23.45 23.42 25.27
CA LYS A 47 24.40 24.23 24.50
C LYS A 47 25.10 23.37 23.44
N PHE A 48 25.61 22.19 23.81
CA PHE A 48 26.26 21.29 22.87
C PHE A 48 25.33 20.84 21.74
N VAL A 49 24.09 20.49 22.08
CA VAL A 49 23.08 20.12 21.08
C VAL A 49 22.80 21.30 20.15
N LYS A 50 22.61 22.52 20.67
CA LYS A 50 22.41 23.73 19.87
C LYS A 50 23.57 23.99 18.89
N ASP A 51 24.80 23.91 19.40
CA ASP A 51 26.01 24.18 18.59
C ASP A 51 26.20 23.09 17.51
N LEU A 52 25.96 21.83 17.85
CA LEU A 52 25.98 20.72 16.88
C LEU A 52 24.89 20.85 15.81
N ARG A 53 23.68 21.30 16.17
CA ARG A 53 22.60 21.56 15.20
C ARG A 53 22.98 22.66 14.23
N LYS A 54 23.55 23.76 14.74
CA LYS A 54 24.06 24.86 13.91
C LYS A 54 25.16 24.39 12.98
N TRP A 55 26.15 23.67 13.50
CA TRP A 55 27.22 23.11 12.69
C TRP A 55 26.69 22.16 11.61
N LEU A 56 25.76 21.28 11.97
CA LEU A 56 25.12 20.37 11.00
C LEU A 56 24.33 21.15 9.94
N ALA A 57 23.70 22.27 10.33
CA ALA A 57 23.00 23.16 9.41
C ALA A 57 23.89 23.74 8.33
N ASP A 58 25.11 24.12 8.73
CA ASP A 58 26.12 24.75 7.89
C ASP A 58 26.99 23.70 7.13
N SER A 59 26.92 22.41 7.53
CA SER A 59 27.70 21.32 6.94
C SER A 59 26.99 20.61 5.80
N GLU A 60 27.73 20.11 4.81
CA GLU A 60 27.21 19.28 3.71
C GLU A 60 27.30 17.77 3.96
N ILE A 61 27.25 17.34 5.22
CA ILE A 61 27.47 15.93 5.61
C ILE A 61 26.43 14.98 4.99
N ASP A 62 25.24 15.47 4.65
CA ASP A 62 24.19 14.67 4.02
C ASP A 62 24.52 14.20 2.59
N LYS A 63 25.53 14.76 1.91
CA LYS A 63 25.88 14.38 0.53
C LYS A 63 26.34 12.93 0.35
N GLY A 64 26.69 12.21 1.43
CA GLY A 64 27.14 10.82 1.39
C GLY A 64 26.07 9.76 1.70
N MET A 65 24.86 10.16 2.13
CA MET A 65 23.77 9.21 2.39
C MET A 65 23.14 8.81 1.05
N LYS A 66 23.09 7.51 0.75
CA LYS A 66 22.30 7.03 -0.40
C LYS A 66 20.88 7.56 -0.29
N GLU A 67 20.34 8.03 -1.41
CA GLU A 67 18.94 8.45 -1.49
C GLU A 67 18.04 7.30 -1.02
N PRO A 68 17.05 7.57 -0.15
CA PRO A 68 16.12 6.56 0.30
C PRO A 68 15.27 6.08 -0.88
N LEU A 69 15.01 4.77 -0.94
CA LEU A 69 14.17 4.17 -1.97
C LEU A 69 12.72 4.60 -1.76
N SER A 70 12.02 4.80 -2.88
CA SER A 70 10.57 4.99 -2.89
C SER A 70 9.82 3.67 -2.78
N LEU A 71 8.55 3.71 -2.36
CA LEU A 71 7.67 2.53 -2.38
C LEU A 71 7.55 1.92 -3.78
N ARG A 72 7.69 2.71 -4.83
CA ARG A 72 7.72 2.24 -6.22
C ARG A 72 8.88 1.31 -6.56
N GLU A 73 9.98 1.38 -5.82
CA GLU A 73 11.23 0.68 -6.17
C GLU A 73 11.51 -0.53 -5.27
N ILE A 74 10.61 -0.82 -4.34
CA ILE A 74 10.80 -1.91 -3.37
C ILE A 74 10.81 -3.27 -4.05
N ARG A 75 11.55 -4.20 -3.45
CA ARG A 75 11.65 -5.59 -3.86
C ARG A 75 11.52 -6.48 -2.64
N GLU A 76 10.97 -7.67 -2.86
CA GLU A 76 10.71 -8.61 -1.79
C GLU A 76 12.01 -9.13 -1.17
N GLY A 77 12.09 -9.10 0.15
CA GLY A 77 13.24 -9.57 0.92
C GLY A 77 14.45 -8.62 0.97
N GLU A 78 14.43 -7.51 0.23
CA GLU A 78 15.53 -6.54 0.25
C GLU A 78 15.47 -5.64 1.50
N ARG A 79 16.65 -5.36 2.06
CA ARG A 79 16.82 -4.38 3.14
C ARG A 79 17.03 -3.00 2.55
N ILE A 80 16.09 -2.11 2.79
CA ILE A 80 16.08 -0.77 2.20
C ILE A 80 16.07 0.33 3.26
N ASP A 81 16.46 1.53 2.83
CA ASP A 81 16.17 2.75 3.58
C ASP A 81 14.92 3.39 2.98
N LEU A 82 13.82 3.43 3.73
CA LEU A 82 12.54 3.97 3.30
C LEU A 82 12.30 5.34 3.92
N PHE A 83 11.99 6.34 3.09
CA PHE A 83 11.57 7.66 3.53
C PHE A 83 10.06 7.83 3.31
N CYS A 84 9.32 8.06 4.37
CA CYS A 84 7.85 8.05 4.33
C CYS A 84 7.25 8.92 5.45
N LYS A 85 5.97 9.26 5.30
CA LYS A 85 5.15 9.92 6.30
C LYS A 85 4.37 8.88 7.09
N ILE A 86 4.33 9.04 8.41
CA ILE A 86 3.46 8.22 9.27
C ILE A 86 2.04 8.80 9.21
N LEU A 87 1.10 8.04 8.67
CA LEU A 87 -0.30 8.44 8.54
C LEU A 87 -1.15 8.03 9.73
N HIS A 88 -0.89 6.84 10.27
CA HIS A 88 -1.68 6.27 11.36
C HIS A 88 -0.89 5.21 12.12
N ILE A 89 -1.30 4.97 13.36
CA ILE A 89 -0.74 3.93 14.23
C ILE A 89 -1.92 3.32 14.97
N CYS A 90 -2.05 2.00 14.93
CA CYS A 90 -3.08 1.29 15.67
C CYS A 90 -2.56 -0.02 16.27
N GLU A 91 -3.21 -0.46 17.33
CA GLU A 91 -3.06 -1.80 17.90
C GLU A 91 -3.97 -2.77 17.12
N VAL A 92 -3.41 -3.84 16.58
CA VAL A 92 -4.12 -4.81 15.71
C VAL A 92 -4.52 -6.06 16.49
N THR A 93 -3.64 -6.53 17.37
CA THR A 93 -3.92 -7.50 18.41
C THR A 93 -3.24 -7.03 19.71
N LYS A 94 -3.55 -7.66 20.84
CA LYS A 94 -3.01 -7.24 22.14
C LYS A 94 -1.48 -7.15 22.09
N ASP A 95 -0.95 -5.96 22.35
CA ASP A 95 0.47 -5.61 22.33
C ASP A 95 1.15 -5.68 20.94
N GLU A 96 0.39 -5.90 19.87
CA GLU A 96 0.88 -5.86 18.47
C GLU A 96 0.41 -4.60 17.76
N TRP A 97 1.37 -3.79 17.33
CA TRP A 97 1.13 -2.50 16.72
C TRP A 97 1.45 -2.52 15.22
N MET A 98 0.69 -1.75 14.46
CA MET A 98 0.89 -1.53 13.04
C MET A 98 0.98 -0.04 12.74
N VAL A 99 1.94 0.34 11.90
CA VAL A 99 2.13 1.72 11.43
C VAL A 99 1.77 1.80 9.96
N PHE A 100 1.02 2.83 9.60
CA PHE A 100 0.60 3.12 8.24
C PHE A 100 1.51 4.21 7.70
N VAL A 101 2.27 3.88 6.67
CA VAL A 101 3.26 4.80 6.10
C VAL A 101 3.02 5.00 4.61
N TRP A 102 3.43 6.16 4.12
CA TRP A 102 3.16 6.59 2.75
C TRP A 102 4.23 7.54 2.24
N ASP A 103 4.60 7.44 0.96
CA ASP A 103 5.57 8.32 0.31
C ASP A 103 5.05 8.97 -0.99
N GLY A 104 3.78 8.76 -1.33
CA GLY A 104 3.14 9.28 -2.56
C GLY A 104 3.30 8.39 -3.79
N THR A 105 4.08 7.32 -3.72
CA THR A 105 4.32 6.42 -4.85
C THR A 105 3.57 5.10 -4.71
N ASP A 106 3.34 4.46 -5.85
CA ASP A 106 2.62 3.19 -5.92
C ASP A 106 3.62 2.04 -5.84
N THR A 107 3.38 1.08 -4.95
CA THR A 107 4.18 -0.16 -4.89
C THR A 107 4.06 -0.97 -6.19
N PRO A 108 5.09 -1.76 -6.55
CA PRO A 108 5.00 -2.68 -7.69
C PRO A 108 3.83 -3.65 -7.56
N PRO A 109 3.18 -4.04 -8.69
CA PRO A 109 2.14 -5.07 -8.67
C PRO A 109 2.73 -6.41 -8.22
N VAL A 110 1.94 -7.15 -7.45
CA VAL A 110 2.36 -8.42 -6.85
C VAL A 110 1.69 -9.58 -7.58
N SER A 111 2.45 -10.63 -7.90
CA SER A 111 1.88 -11.87 -8.42
C SER A 111 1.14 -12.62 -7.32
N ILE A 112 -0.01 -13.20 -7.66
CA ILE A 112 -0.86 -13.93 -6.73
C ILE A 112 -0.52 -15.41 -6.82
N GLN A 113 -0.06 -15.96 -5.69
CA GLN A 113 0.40 -17.35 -5.61
C GLN A 113 -0.70 -18.35 -5.23
N THR A 114 -1.88 -17.88 -4.81
CA THR A 114 -2.99 -18.75 -4.41
C THR A 114 -3.64 -19.43 -5.61
N MET A 115 -3.95 -20.72 -5.45
CA MET A 115 -4.75 -21.46 -6.42
C MET A 115 -6.20 -20.99 -6.36
N LEU A 116 -6.88 -20.96 -7.50
CA LEU A 116 -8.25 -20.46 -7.57
C LEU A 116 -9.25 -21.27 -6.73
N GLU A 117 -9.02 -22.57 -6.62
CA GLU A 117 -9.87 -23.48 -5.84
C GLU A 117 -9.80 -23.15 -4.34
N ASP A 118 -8.60 -22.81 -3.85
CA ASP A 118 -8.37 -22.48 -2.44
C ASP A 118 -9.01 -21.15 -2.04
N GLU A 119 -9.25 -20.24 -2.99
CA GLU A 119 -9.80 -18.90 -2.72
C GLU A 119 -11.27 -18.91 -2.29
N MET A 120 -11.99 -20.02 -2.47
CA MET A 120 -13.33 -20.17 -1.92
C MET A 120 -13.29 -20.33 -0.40
N ASP A 121 -12.38 -21.16 0.09
CA ASP A 121 -12.23 -21.48 1.51
C ASP A 121 -11.33 -20.45 2.22
N ASN A 122 -10.34 -19.91 1.50
CA ASN A 122 -9.35 -18.95 1.96
C ASN A 122 -9.30 -17.72 1.04
N PRO A 123 -10.33 -16.86 1.07
CA PRO A 123 -10.39 -15.70 0.18
C PRO A 123 -9.24 -14.73 0.43
N LEU A 124 -8.72 -14.13 -0.64
CA LEU A 124 -7.73 -13.06 -0.54
C LEU A 124 -8.26 -11.94 0.37
N PRO A 125 -7.47 -11.52 1.37
CA PRO A 125 -7.92 -10.49 2.29
C PRO A 125 -7.97 -9.14 1.58
N LEU A 126 -8.95 -8.30 1.92
CA LEU A 126 -9.03 -6.92 1.39
C LEU A 126 -7.95 -6.00 1.98
N GLN A 127 -7.38 -6.39 3.11
CA GLN A 127 -6.45 -5.58 3.89
C GLN A 127 -5.66 -6.50 4.85
N LEU A 128 -4.57 -6.01 5.43
CA LEU A 128 -3.73 -6.81 6.33
C LEU A 128 -4.20 -6.79 7.78
N GLU A 129 -4.97 -5.77 8.16
CA GLU A 129 -5.53 -5.64 9.50
C GLU A 129 -6.70 -6.60 9.69
N SER A 130 -6.83 -7.15 10.90
CA SER A 130 -7.92 -8.06 11.27
C SER A 130 -9.31 -7.41 11.17
N LEU A 131 -9.41 -6.11 11.42
CA LEU A 131 -10.65 -5.34 11.37
C LEU A 131 -10.51 -4.13 10.44
N PRO A 132 -11.53 -3.82 9.62
CA PRO A 132 -11.51 -2.64 8.76
C PRO A 132 -11.60 -1.36 9.58
N PHE A 133 -10.86 -0.34 9.15
CA PHE A 133 -10.98 0.98 9.75
C PHE A 133 -12.37 1.58 9.53
N SER A 134 -12.77 2.44 10.47
CA SER A 134 -13.92 3.29 10.26
C SER A 134 -13.71 4.19 9.05
N ARG A 135 -14.81 4.58 8.41
CA ARG A 135 -14.79 5.50 7.28
C ARG A 135 -14.09 6.82 7.64
N ASP A 136 -14.29 7.31 8.86
CA ASP A 136 -13.69 8.56 9.32
C ASP A 136 -12.16 8.51 9.28
N ILE A 137 -11.55 7.39 9.69
CA ILE A 137 -10.10 7.19 9.61
C ILE A 137 -9.67 7.08 8.15
N LEU A 138 -10.35 6.27 7.34
CA LEU A 138 -10.01 6.10 5.91
C LEU A 138 -10.07 7.43 5.15
N CYS A 139 -11.04 8.30 5.47
CA CYS A 139 -11.17 9.62 4.87
C CYS A 139 -10.03 10.60 5.25
N THR A 140 -9.19 10.28 6.24
CA THR A 140 -7.97 11.06 6.55
C THR A 140 -6.77 10.66 5.70
N PHE A 141 -6.85 9.54 4.99
CA PHE A 141 -5.74 9.00 4.21
C PHE A 141 -5.63 9.64 2.83
N PRO A 142 -4.40 9.75 2.29
CA PRO A 142 -4.21 10.18 0.91
C PRO A 142 -4.86 9.19 -0.05
N THR A 143 -5.46 9.70 -1.12
CA THR A 143 -6.18 8.87 -2.09
C THR A 143 -5.33 8.40 -3.27
N VAL A 144 -4.05 8.79 -3.34
CA VAL A 144 -3.09 8.30 -4.33
C VAL A 144 -1.80 7.85 -3.63
N GLY A 145 -1.10 6.88 -4.20
CA GLY A 145 0.05 6.24 -3.58
C GLY A 145 -0.36 5.10 -2.63
N THR A 146 0.53 4.13 -2.49
CA THR A 146 0.31 3.00 -1.59
C THR A 146 0.46 3.42 -0.14
N ILE A 147 -0.46 2.96 0.71
CA ILE A 147 -0.32 3.02 2.16
C ILE A 147 0.22 1.68 2.64
N LEU A 148 1.52 1.65 2.90
CA LEU A 148 2.25 0.48 3.34
C LEU A 148 1.98 0.24 4.83
N ARG A 149 1.65 -1.00 5.17
CA ARG A 149 1.53 -1.46 6.55
C ARG A 149 2.90 -1.89 7.05
N VAL A 150 3.31 -1.37 8.19
CA VAL A 150 4.59 -1.68 8.81
C VAL A 150 4.37 -2.33 10.17
N ILE A 151 4.95 -3.51 10.35
CA ILE A 151 4.88 -4.29 11.59
C ILE A 151 6.27 -4.47 12.20
N VAL A 152 6.31 -4.86 13.47
CA VAL A 152 7.54 -5.27 14.14
C VAL A 152 7.73 -6.78 13.98
N ASP A 153 8.94 -7.20 13.64
CA ASP A 153 9.30 -8.61 13.62
C ASP A 153 9.07 -9.26 15.00
N GLN A 154 8.54 -10.49 15.02
CA GLN A 154 8.15 -11.19 16.26
C GLN A 154 9.33 -11.41 17.23
N GLY A 155 10.58 -11.31 16.77
CA GLY A 155 11.80 -11.34 17.61
C GLY A 155 12.24 -9.99 18.20
N SER A 156 11.47 -8.92 18.01
CA SER A 156 11.90 -7.53 18.24
C SER A 156 11.05 -6.75 19.25
N GLU A 157 11.02 -7.18 20.52
CA GLU A 157 10.28 -6.49 21.61
C GLU A 157 10.69 -5.03 21.88
N LYS A 158 11.72 -4.49 21.20
CA LYS A 158 12.34 -3.19 21.54
C LYS A 158 11.80 -1.98 20.80
N LEU A 159 11.00 -2.18 19.74
CA LEU A 159 10.49 -1.06 18.94
C LEU A 159 9.08 -0.71 19.40
N SER A 160 8.98 0.29 20.28
CA SER A 160 7.71 0.84 20.75
C SER A 160 7.04 1.69 19.66
N LEU A 161 6.40 1.03 18.70
CA LEU A 161 5.70 1.69 17.58
C LEU A 161 4.66 2.72 18.05
N HIS A 162 3.99 2.45 19.16
CA HIS A 162 2.98 3.34 19.76
C HIS A 162 3.54 4.70 20.21
N LEU A 163 4.87 4.85 20.34
CA LEU A 163 5.51 6.12 20.69
C LEU A 163 5.86 6.97 19.46
N LEU A 164 5.59 6.48 18.25
CA LEU A 164 5.85 7.25 17.04
C LEU A 164 4.82 8.38 16.87
N LYS A 165 5.25 9.48 16.23
CA LYS A 165 4.41 10.66 16.02
C LYS A 165 3.71 10.57 14.66
N VAL A 166 2.38 10.52 14.69
CA VAL A 166 1.54 10.62 13.49
C VAL A 166 1.74 11.99 12.81
N GLY A 167 1.71 11.99 11.48
CA GLY A 167 1.87 13.18 10.64
C GLY A 167 3.33 13.56 10.36
N LYS A 168 4.31 12.92 11.01
CA LYS A 168 5.73 13.20 10.82
C LYS A 168 6.35 12.35 9.72
N TRP A 169 7.30 12.97 9.01
CA TRP A 169 8.17 12.28 8.07
C TRP A 169 9.29 11.57 8.81
N VAL A 170 9.61 10.36 8.36
CA VAL A 170 10.61 9.49 8.96
C VAL A 170 11.41 8.78 7.88
N ARG A 171 12.65 8.42 8.23
CA ARG A 171 13.47 7.49 7.48
C ARG A 171 13.66 6.22 8.30
N PHE A 172 13.08 5.12 7.85
CA PHE A 172 13.36 3.79 8.35
C PHE A 172 14.63 3.27 7.66
N LEU A 173 15.64 2.92 8.43
CA LEU A 173 16.91 2.40 7.94
C LEU A 173 16.92 0.88 8.06
N LYS A 174 17.22 0.18 6.95
CA LYS A 174 17.26 -1.29 6.90
C LYS A 174 15.92 -1.94 7.28
N ILE A 175 14.81 -1.40 6.78
CA ILE A 175 13.51 -2.09 6.81
C ILE A 175 13.50 -3.19 5.75
N ILE A 176 12.78 -4.29 5.99
CA ILE A 176 12.53 -5.32 4.96
C ILE A 176 11.12 -5.12 4.42
N CYS A 177 10.96 -5.20 3.10
CA CYS A 177 9.64 -5.25 2.46
C CYS A 177 9.37 -6.68 2.00
N GLU A 178 8.17 -7.19 2.26
CA GLU A 178 7.75 -8.53 1.88
C GLU A 178 6.29 -8.57 1.44
N VAL A 179 5.89 -9.66 0.80
CA VAL A 179 4.52 -9.88 0.37
C VAL A 179 3.83 -10.85 1.32
N HIS A 180 2.63 -10.48 1.75
CA HIS A 180 1.73 -11.35 2.51
C HIS A 180 0.34 -11.33 1.88
N ALA A 181 -0.19 -12.49 1.49
CA ALA A 181 -1.50 -12.63 0.85
C ALA A 181 -1.71 -11.69 -0.38
N GLY A 182 -0.65 -11.54 -1.18
CA GLY A 182 -0.64 -10.67 -2.35
C GLY A 182 -0.62 -9.16 -2.03
N LEU A 183 -0.29 -8.76 -0.79
CA LEU A 183 -0.18 -7.37 -0.36
C LEU A 183 1.22 -7.08 0.19
N TRP A 184 1.77 -5.92 -0.12
CA TRP A 184 3.04 -5.46 0.44
C TRP A 184 2.90 -5.10 1.92
N ARG A 185 3.90 -5.48 2.71
CA ARG A 185 4.12 -4.97 4.07
C ARG A 185 5.60 -4.69 4.34
N GLY A 186 5.86 -3.77 5.25
CA GLY A 186 7.17 -3.52 5.82
C GLY A 186 7.35 -4.24 7.15
N VAL A 187 8.55 -4.75 7.40
CA VAL A 187 8.91 -5.45 8.63
C VAL A 187 10.11 -4.75 9.25
N LEU A 188 9.91 -4.21 10.45
CA LEU A 188 10.97 -3.63 11.26
C LEU A 188 11.74 -4.74 11.97
N MET A 189 12.99 -4.92 11.56
CA MET A 189 13.91 -5.88 12.13
C MET A 189 14.53 -5.34 13.43
N PRO A 190 15.16 -6.18 14.27
CA PRO A 190 15.85 -5.69 15.47
C PRO A 190 16.97 -4.68 15.17
N SER A 191 17.49 -4.72 13.93
CA SER A 191 18.54 -3.82 13.44
C SER A 191 18.02 -2.55 12.77
N THR A 192 16.70 -2.45 12.55
CA THR A 192 16.07 -1.29 11.92
C THR A 192 16.20 -0.09 12.84
N LYS A 193 16.57 1.05 12.26
CA LYS A 193 16.66 2.33 12.98
C LYS A 193 15.68 3.32 12.38
N LEU A 194 15.20 4.25 13.19
CA LEU A 194 14.31 5.32 12.76
C LEU A 194 14.98 6.67 12.97
N ARG A 195 14.80 7.56 11.99
CA ARG A 195 15.19 8.97 12.05
C ARG A 195 13.98 9.83 11.68
N TYR A 196 13.61 10.78 12.54
CA TYR A 196 12.64 11.80 12.17
C TYR A 196 13.26 12.78 11.19
N MET A 197 12.45 13.18 10.22
CA MET A 197 12.81 14.13 9.17
C MET A 197 11.99 15.41 9.37
N PRO A 198 12.62 16.57 9.20
CA PRO A 198 11.97 17.87 9.33
C PRO A 198 10.99 18.10 8.18
N ASP A 199 9.98 18.94 8.39
CA ASP A 199 8.99 19.24 7.36
C ASP A 199 9.61 20.12 6.25
N GLU A 200 10.69 20.85 6.55
CA GLU A 200 11.47 21.70 5.63
C GLU A 200 12.48 20.91 4.78
N ASP A 201 12.59 19.58 4.95
CA ASP A 201 13.50 18.77 4.13
C ASP A 201 13.15 18.90 2.64
N LEU A 202 14.18 18.96 1.80
CA LEU A 202 13.98 19.00 0.36
C LEU A 202 13.24 17.76 -0.15
N LEU A 203 13.49 16.58 0.45
CA LEU A 203 12.79 15.35 0.11
C LEU A 203 11.31 15.43 0.51
N VAL A 204 10.97 16.04 1.65
CA VAL A 204 9.55 16.26 2.04
C VAL A 204 8.86 17.12 1.00
N SER A 205 9.47 18.25 0.64
CA SER A 205 8.92 19.18 -0.36
C SER A 205 8.74 18.51 -1.72
N GLN A 206 9.70 17.68 -2.15
CA GLN A 206 9.60 16.92 -3.39
C GLN A 206 8.46 15.89 -3.35
N ARG A 207 8.31 15.12 -2.26
CA ARG A 207 7.21 14.15 -2.14
C ARG A 207 5.84 14.81 -2.13
N GLN A 208 5.71 15.94 -1.43
CA GLN A 208 4.47 16.70 -1.41
C GLN A 208 4.11 17.22 -2.80
N ARG A 209 5.09 17.77 -3.52
CA ARG A 209 4.89 18.25 -4.89
C ARG A 209 4.43 17.14 -5.83
N PHE A 210 5.08 15.97 -5.81
CA PHE A 210 4.67 14.84 -6.66
C PHE A 210 3.25 14.36 -6.33
N TYR A 211 2.88 14.36 -5.05
CA TYR A 211 1.51 14.04 -4.65
C TYR A 211 0.49 15.05 -5.19
N ASP A 212 0.78 16.35 -5.05
CA ASP A 212 -0.11 17.41 -5.51
C ASP A 212 -0.29 17.34 -7.04
N GLU A 213 0.79 17.13 -7.80
CA GLU A 213 0.75 16.91 -9.25
C GLU A 213 -0.20 15.75 -9.62
N ARG A 214 -0.09 14.62 -8.93
CA ARG A 214 -0.97 13.46 -9.14
C ARG A 214 -2.44 13.75 -8.84
N LEU A 215 -2.74 14.61 -7.87
CA LEU A 215 -4.10 14.97 -7.50
C LEU A 215 -4.78 15.87 -8.53
N PHE A 216 -4.04 16.83 -9.10
CA PHE A 216 -4.56 17.82 -10.04
C PHE A 216 -4.71 17.28 -11.46
N SER A 217 -3.94 16.27 -11.83
CA SER A 217 -3.96 15.69 -13.17
C SER A 217 -5.09 14.66 -13.35
N LYS A 218 -5.80 14.74 -14.47
CA LYS A 218 -6.90 13.81 -14.82
C LYS A 218 -6.44 12.37 -15.06
N TRP A 219 -5.15 12.18 -15.37
CA TRP A 219 -4.59 10.91 -15.81
C TRP A 219 -3.59 10.31 -14.79
N GLU A 220 -3.06 11.09 -13.86
CA GLU A 220 -2.04 10.64 -12.90
C GLU A 220 -2.59 9.91 -11.66
N ARG A 221 -3.92 9.78 -11.60
CA ARG A 221 -4.60 8.87 -10.66
C ARG A 221 -4.52 7.41 -11.10
N MET A 222 -4.07 7.14 -12.32
CA MET A 222 -3.78 5.78 -12.75
C MET A 222 -2.60 5.19 -11.95
N PRO A 223 -2.60 3.87 -11.71
CA PRO A 223 -1.43 3.19 -11.14
C PRO A 223 -0.17 3.48 -11.97
N LEU A 224 0.94 3.85 -11.32
CA LEU A 224 2.19 4.19 -12.02
C LEU A 224 2.72 3.03 -12.89
N SER A 225 2.43 1.79 -12.51
CA SER A 225 2.80 0.58 -13.26
C SER A 225 1.85 0.25 -14.43
N SER A 226 0.80 1.05 -14.64
CA SER A 226 -0.08 0.96 -15.82
C SER A 226 0.36 1.88 -16.97
N PHE A 227 1.47 2.61 -16.82
CA PHE A 227 1.96 3.54 -17.85
C PHE A 227 2.44 2.79 -19.11
N PRO A 228 2.18 3.33 -20.33
CA PRO A 228 1.42 4.55 -20.62
C PRO A 228 -0.10 4.37 -20.57
N TRP A 229 -0.59 3.13 -20.65
CA TRP A 229 -2.03 2.83 -20.63
C TRP A 229 -2.30 1.41 -20.11
N PRO A 230 -3.44 1.14 -19.43
CA PRO A 230 -3.84 -0.21 -19.05
C PRO A 230 -4.04 -1.11 -20.27
N SER A 231 -4.09 -2.40 -20.00
CA SER A 231 -4.38 -3.42 -21.00
C SER A 231 -5.74 -3.19 -21.65
N ARG A 232 -5.81 -3.46 -22.96
CA ARG A 232 -7.03 -3.34 -23.77
C ARG A 232 -8.00 -4.51 -23.59
N ILE A 233 -7.78 -5.38 -22.61
CA ILE A 233 -8.68 -6.52 -22.29
C ILE A 233 -10.08 -6.04 -21.90
N THR A 234 -10.23 -4.79 -21.48
CA THR A 234 -11.52 -4.20 -21.11
C THR A 234 -11.75 -2.89 -21.83
N GLU A 235 -13.01 -2.65 -22.18
CA GLU A 235 -13.50 -1.39 -22.73
C GLU A 235 -14.64 -0.87 -21.88
N THR A 236 -14.76 0.45 -21.79
CA THR A 236 -15.80 1.13 -21.01
C THR A 236 -16.59 2.06 -21.91
N ASP A 237 -17.91 2.17 -21.72
CA ASP A 237 -18.74 3.12 -22.50
C ASP A 237 -18.44 4.60 -22.19
N TYR A 238 -17.60 4.86 -21.18
CA TYR A 238 -17.35 6.18 -20.61
C TYR A 238 -15.90 6.62 -20.84
N GLU A 239 -15.47 6.68 -22.10
CA GLU A 239 -14.07 6.96 -22.47
C GLU A 239 -13.53 8.28 -21.87
N HIS A 240 -14.34 9.34 -21.88
CA HIS A 240 -13.93 10.69 -21.46
C HIS A 240 -14.02 10.96 -19.95
N VAL A 241 -14.50 9.99 -19.15
CA VAL A 241 -14.55 10.15 -17.69
C VAL A 241 -13.15 9.95 -17.11
N PRO A 242 -12.67 10.85 -16.24
CA PRO A 242 -11.35 10.71 -15.60
C PRO A 242 -11.31 9.50 -14.67
N PHE A 243 -10.11 8.97 -14.48
CA PHE A 243 -9.89 7.87 -13.55
C PHE A 243 -9.83 8.37 -12.10
N VAL A 244 -10.36 7.55 -11.19
CA VAL A 244 -10.20 7.69 -9.74
C VAL A 244 -9.58 6.42 -9.17
N THR A 245 -8.99 6.52 -7.98
CA THR A 245 -8.45 5.35 -7.27
C THR A 245 -9.54 4.63 -6.49
N LEU A 246 -9.27 3.40 -6.06
CA LEU A 246 -10.17 2.68 -5.18
C LEU A 246 -10.26 3.34 -3.80
N MET A 247 -9.21 4.03 -3.34
CA MET A 247 -9.30 4.86 -2.14
C MET A 247 -10.28 6.03 -2.31
N ASP A 248 -10.29 6.71 -3.46
CA ASP A 248 -11.32 7.72 -3.77
C ASP A 248 -12.73 7.09 -3.73
N VAL A 249 -12.90 5.87 -4.23
CA VAL A 249 -14.20 5.16 -4.27
C VAL A 249 -14.71 4.83 -2.86
N VAL A 250 -13.85 4.29 -1.98
CA VAL A 250 -14.26 3.90 -0.61
C VAL A 250 -14.46 5.10 0.30
N THR A 251 -13.71 6.19 0.09
CA THR A 251 -13.81 7.43 0.87
C THR A 251 -14.77 8.47 0.29
N HIS A 252 -15.39 8.18 -0.86
CA HIS A 252 -16.31 9.10 -1.53
C HIS A 252 -17.42 9.61 -0.60
N SER A 253 -17.72 10.91 -0.67
CA SER A 253 -18.70 11.60 0.19
C SER A 253 -20.13 11.10 0.01
N GLU A 254 -20.48 10.64 -1.18
CA GLU A 254 -21.81 10.09 -1.48
C GLU A 254 -21.85 8.56 -1.35
N VAL A 255 -22.92 8.03 -0.75
CA VAL A 255 -23.13 6.59 -0.61
C VAL A 255 -23.27 5.93 -1.99
N THR A 256 -23.99 6.58 -2.90
CA THR A 256 -24.28 6.08 -4.25
C THR A 256 -23.66 6.99 -5.28
N ALA A 257 -22.65 6.49 -6.00
CA ALA A 257 -21.94 7.24 -7.01
C ALA A 257 -21.41 6.29 -8.09
N LYS A 258 -20.92 6.86 -9.21
CA LYS A 258 -20.34 6.15 -10.33
C LYS A 258 -18.91 6.60 -10.54
N PHE A 259 -18.04 5.65 -10.88
CA PHE A 259 -16.60 5.83 -10.94
C PHE A 259 -16.04 5.11 -12.16
N LYS A 260 -14.88 5.56 -12.62
CA LYS A 260 -14.05 4.84 -13.59
C LYS A 260 -12.68 4.64 -12.98
N CYS A 261 -12.19 3.41 -12.95
CA CYS A 261 -10.97 3.02 -12.26
C CYS A 261 -10.05 2.21 -13.18
N VAL A 262 -8.75 2.22 -12.88
CA VAL A 262 -7.79 1.24 -13.41
C VAL A 262 -7.41 0.31 -12.27
N VAL A 263 -7.68 -0.99 -12.44
CA VAL A 263 -7.58 -2.00 -11.39
C VAL A 263 -6.97 -3.29 -11.93
N ARG A 264 -6.52 -4.16 -11.03
CA ARG A 264 -6.27 -5.58 -11.30
C ARG A 264 -7.43 -6.40 -10.75
N VAL A 265 -7.77 -7.49 -11.44
CA VAL A 265 -8.74 -8.47 -10.93
C VAL A 265 -7.95 -9.55 -10.18
N ALA A 266 -7.87 -9.41 -8.86
CA ALA A 266 -7.09 -10.30 -8.02
C ALA A 266 -7.74 -11.68 -7.88
N ALA A 267 -9.07 -11.73 -7.78
CA ALA A 267 -9.85 -12.97 -7.61
C ALA A 267 -11.25 -12.85 -8.20
N ILE A 268 -11.87 -13.99 -8.50
CA ILE A 268 -13.24 -14.10 -9.00
C ILE A 268 -13.95 -15.24 -8.27
N VAL A 269 -15.14 -14.96 -7.72
CA VAL A 269 -15.98 -15.95 -7.04
C VAL A 269 -17.39 -15.97 -7.67
N PRO A 270 -17.90 -17.13 -8.12
CA PRO A 270 -17.21 -18.43 -8.16
C PRO A 270 -16.04 -18.42 -9.17
N TRP A 271 -15.05 -19.31 -9.00
CA TRP A 271 -13.83 -19.32 -9.83
C TRP A 271 -13.98 -20.13 -11.11
N ARG A 272 -14.92 -21.08 -11.11
CA ARG A 272 -15.30 -21.90 -12.27
C ARG A 272 -16.18 -21.11 -13.22
N ALA A 273 -15.82 -21.11 -14.50
CA ALA A 273 -16.55 -20.37 -15.53
C ALA A 273 -17.98 -20.91 -15.72
N GLU A 274 -18.16 -22.21 -15.47
CA GLU A 274 -19.45 -22.91 -15.48
C GLU A 274 -20.44 -22.32 -14.47
N ASP A 275 -19.93 -21.82 -13.35
CA ASP A 275 -20.74 -21.38 -12.21
C ASP A 275 -21.00 -19.87 -12.22
N PHE A 276 -20.54 -19.14 -13.25
CA PHE A 276 -20.74 -17.69 -13.35
C PHE A 276 -22.21 -17.29 -13.42
N CYS A 277 -23.05 -18.19 -13.95
CA CYS A 277 -24.49 -18.03 -14.03
C CYS A 277 -25.18 -18.90 -12.99
N SER A 278 -26.17 -18.33 -12.32
CA SER A 278 -27.14 -19.09 -11.53
C SER A 278 -27.98 -20.02 -12.44
N PRO A 279 -28.65 -21.06 -11.90
CA PRO A 279 -29.47 -21.97 -12.71
C PRO A 279 -30.53 -21.27 -13.60
N PRO A 280 -31.14 -20.14 -13.18
CA PRO A 280 -32.01 -19.33 -14.05
C PRO A 280 -31.30 -18.59 -15.21
N GLY A 281 -29.98 -18.71 -15.35
CA GLY A 281 -29.18 -18.01 -16.35
C GLY A 281 -28.73 -16.60 -15.95
N THR A 282 -28.96 -16.17 -14.71
CA THR A 282 -28.53 -14.82 -14.26
C THR A 282 -27.07 -14.84 -13.83
N TYR A 283 -26.23 -14.01 -14.44
CA TYR A 283 -24.85 -13.79 -13.98
C TYR A 283 -24.81 -13.35 -12.52
N ARG A 284 -23.94 -13.98 -11.71
CA ARG A 284 -23.76 -13.65 -10.30
C ARG A 284 -22.34 -13.95 -9.86
N MET A 285 -21.47 -12.97 -10.02
CA MET A 285 -20.06 -13.09 -9.69
C MET A 285 -19.62 -11.95 -8.77
N ARG A 286 -18.61 -12.21 -7.95
CA ARG A 286 -17.89 -11.23 -7.14
C ARG A 286 -16.45 -11.20 -7.60
N LEU A 287 -15.99 -10.02 -8.02
CA LEU A 287 -14.60 -9.74 -8.31
C LEU A 287 -13.94 -9.15 -7.06
N THR A 288 -12.71 -9.55 -6.79
CA THR A 288 -11.80 -8.82 -5.89
C THR A 288 -10.95 -7.91 -6.75
N LEU A 289 -11.19 -6.61 -6.66
CA LEU A 289 -10.49 -5.59 -7.42
C LEU A 289 -9.42 -4.96 -6.54
N GLU A 290 -8.26 -4.67 -7.10
CA GLU A 290 -7.21 -3.94 -6.40
C GLU A 290 -6.58 -2.87 -7.28
N ASP A 291 -6.13 -1.81 -6.64
CA ASP A 291 -5.18 -0.86 -7.16
C ASP A 291 -4.12 -0.60 -6.07
N PRO A 292 -3.12 0.28 -6.29
CA PRO A 292 -2.11 0.54 -5.27
C PRO A 292 -2.66 1.07 -3.94
N THR A 293 -3.88 1.61 -3.93
CA THR A 293 -4.45 2.35 -2.81
C THR A 293 -5.39 1.51 -1.95
N ALA A 294 -6.13 0.58 -2.55
CA ALA A 294 -7.06 -0.30 -1.84
C ALA A 294 -7.39 -1.58 -2.60
N ARG A 295 -8.04 -2.52 -1.90
CA ARG A 295 -8.67 -3.71 -2.48
C ARG A 295 -10.14 -3.75 -2.03
N ILE A 296 -11.05 -4.01 -2.96
CA ILE A 296 -12.50 -4.05 -2.71
C ILE A 296 -13.16 -5.25 -3.36
N HIS A 297 -14.41 -5.52 -2.97
CA HIS A 297 -15.28 -6.43 -3.70
C HIS A 297 -16.27 -5.66 -4.58
N ALA A 298 -16.39 -6.09 -5.83
CA ALA A 298 -17.37 -5.58 -6.78
C ALA A 298 -18.14 -6.73 -7.44
N PHE A 299 -19.44 -6.57 -7.62
CA PHE A 299 -20.29 -7.60 -8.22
C PHE A 299 -20.44 -7.39 -9.72
N VAL A 300 -20.45 -8.50 -10.47
CA VAL A 300 -20.92 -8.57 -11.85
C VAL A 300 -22.23 -9.37 -11.80
N TYR A 301 -23.35 -8.70 -12.07
CA TYR A 301 -24.67 -9.25 -11.80
C TYR A 301 -25.63 -8.95 -12.94
N ALA A 302 -26.49 -9.93 -13.27
CA ALA A 302 -27.58 -9.80 -14.24
C ALA A 302 -27.15 -9.12 -15.56
N GLU A 303 -27.83 -8.05 -15.98
CA GLU A 303 -27.61 -7.35 -17.25
C GLU A 303 -26.19 -6.77 -17.38
N ASP A 304 -25.56 -6.42 -16.25
CA ASP A 304 -24.17 -5.95 -16.26
C ASP A 304 -23.20 -7.10 -16.57
N GLY A 305 -23.55 -8.35 -16.23
CA GLY A 305 -22.78 -9.54 -16.59
C GLY A 305 -22.93 -9.93 -18.06
N GLU A 306 -24.15 -9.86 -18.59
CA GLU A 306 -24.39 -10.02 -20.03
C GLU A 306 -23.59 -9.01 -20.83
N LYS A 307 -23.58 -7.75 -20.39
CA LYS A 307 -22.75 -6.72 -21.03
C LYS A 307 -21.25 -7.01 -20.89
N PHE A 308 -20.82 -7.47 -19.72
CA PHE A 308 -19.40 -7.73 -19.45
C PHE A 308 -18.83 -8.85 -20.32
N PHE A 309 -19.61 -9.92 -20.55
CA PHE A 309 -19.19 -11.06 -21.37
C PHE A 309 -19.66 -11.03 -22.82
N GLU A 310 -20.47 -10.04 -23.19
CA GLU A 310 -21.11 -9.88 -24.51
C GLU A 310 -22.13 -10.99 -24.81
N GLY A 311 -23.07 -11.17 -23.88
CA GLY A 311 -24.12 -12.18 -23.91
C GLY A 311 -23.74 -13.40 -23.06
N TYR A 312 -24.05 -14.58 -23.59
CA TYR A 312 -23.84 -15.89 -22.94
C TYR A 312 -22.94 -16.78 -23.79
N PRO A 313 -21.64 -16.46 -23.90
CA PRO A 313 -20.74 -17.24 -24.73
C PRO A 313 -20.51 -18.65 -24.12
N PRO A 314 -20.00 -19.61 -24.92
CA PRO A 314 -19.63 -20.94 -24.42
C PRO A 314 -18.68 -20.87 -23.21
N VAL A 315 -18.74 -21.88 -22.34
CA VAL A 315 -17.94 -21.96 -21.10
C VAL A 315 -16.44 -21.79 -21.36
N ASP A 316 -15.94 -22.37 -22.44
CA ASP A 316 -14.55 -22.31 -22.90
C ASP A 316 -14.15 -20.89 -23.35
N VAL A 317 -15.08 -20.06 -23.82
CA VAL A 317 -14.85 -18.62 -24.05
C VAL A 317 -14.83 -17.86 -22.72
N LEU A 318 -15.76 -18.16 -21.80
CA LEU A 318 -15.77 -17.57 -20.45
C LEU A 318 -14.48 -17.88 -19.69
N LYS A 319 -13.99 -19.12 -19.80
CA LYS A 319 -12.73 -19.58 -19.20
C LYS A 319 -11.54 -18.78 -19.72
N ARG A 320 -11.42 -18.60 -21.05
CA ARG A 320 -10.37 -17.75 -21.65
C ARG A 320 -10.47 -16.29 -21.21
N LYS A 321 -11.67 -15.72 -21.21
CA LYS A 321 -11.95 -14.35 -20.75
C LYS A 321 -11.55 -14.17 -19.26
N ARG A 322 -11.88 -15.15 -18.41
CA ARG A 322 -11.45 -15.22 -17.00
C ARG A 322 -9.93 -15.31 -16.85
N ASN A 323 -9.26 -16.18 -17.62
CA ASN A 323 -7.81 -16.36 -17.55
C ASN A 323 -7.05 -15.08 -17.90
N LYS A 324 -7.50 -14.38 -18.95
CA LYS A 324 -6.96 -13.06 -19.32
C LYS A 324 -7.09 -12.04 -18.19
N LEU A 325 -8.26 -11.97 -17.53
CA LEU A 325 -8.49 -11.07 -16.40
C LEU A 325 -7.63 -11.38 -15.18
N LEU A 326 -7.48 -12.66 -14.88
CA LEU A 326 -6.72 -13.14 -13.72
C LEU A 326 -5.22 -13.23 -14.00
N GLY A 327 -4.79 -13.03 -15.25
CA GLY A 327 -3.40 -13.19 -15.66
C GLY A 327 -2.86 -14.59 -15.40
N ILE A 328 -3.67 -15.62 -15.72
CA ILE A 328 -3.25 -17.02 -15.64
C ILE A 328 -2.26 -17.31 -16.77
N ALA A 329 -1.13 -17.94 -16.44
CA ALA A 329 -0.15 -18.35 -17.42
C ALA A 329 -0.68 -19.53 -18.24
N GLU A 330 -0.54 -19.44 -19.55
CA GLU A 330 -0.92 -20.49 -20.50
C GLU A 330 0.34 -20.98 -21.23
N SER A 331 0.41 -22.28 -21.52
CA SER A 331 1.47 -22.87 -22.34
C SER A 331 1.29 -22.51 -23.82
N ASP A 332 2.28 -22.83 -24.65
CA ASP A 332 2.21 -22.63 -26.10
C ASP A 332 1.00 -23.34 -26.75
N ASP A 333 0.51 -24.42 -26.12
CA ASP A 333 -0.67 -25.18 -26.54
C ASP A 333 -2.00 -24.58 -26.01
N GLY A 334 -1.95 -23.45 -25.29
CA GLY A 334 -3.12 -22.77 -24.72
C GLY A 334 -3.68 -23.41 -23.45
N ASN A 335 -2.93 -24.32 -22.82
CA ASN A 335 -3.33 -24.97 -21.58
C ASN A 335 -2.83 -24.18 -20.36
N GLU A 336 -3.61 -24.13 -19.28
CA GLU A 336 -3.22 -23.48 -18.04
C GLU A 336 -1.97 -24.14 -17.45
N ILE A 337 -0.96 -23.33 -17.11
CA ILE A 337 0.24 -23.83 -16.43
C ILE A 337 -0.09 -23.98 -14.95
N ASN A 338 -0.25 -25.23 -14.51
CA ASN A 338 -0.55 -25.55 -13.11
C ASN A 338 0.49 -24.95 -12.16
N ASN A 339 0.01 -24.38 -11.05
CA ASN A 339 0.81 -23.77 -9.99
C ASN A 339 1.66 -22.56 -10.41
N ALA A 340 1.47 -22.01 -11.61
CA ALA A 340 2.12 -20.76 -11.99
C ALA A 340 1.49 -19.57 -11.24
N PRO A 341 2.29 -18.64 -10.70
CA PRO A 341 1.75 -17.43 -10.09
C PRO A 341 0.93 -16.62 -11.10
N ARG A 342 -0.24 -16.15 -10.68
CA ARG A 342 -1.12 -15.31 -11.48
C ARG A 342 -0.61 -13.88 -11.47
N ASN A 343 -0.57 -13.23 -12.62
CA ASN A 343 -0.21 -11.81 -12.71
C ASN A 343 -1.30 -11.04 -13.46
N PRO A 344 -2.41 -10.69 -12.78
CA PRO A 344 -3.49 -9.92 -13.39
C PRO A 344 -2.98 -8.64 -14.08
N PRO A 345 -3.39 -8.36 -15.32
CA PRO A 345 -3.05 -7.11 -15.98
C PRO A 345 -3.84 -5.95 -15.37
N TRP A 346 -3.33 -4.72 -15.55
CA TRP A 346 -4.12 -3.52 -15.30
C TRP A 346 -5.24 -3.41 -16.34
N VAL A 347 -6.48 -3.31 -15.88
CA VAL A 347 -7.70 -3.19 -16.71
C VAL A 347 -8.51 -1.99 -16.27
N GLN A 348 -9.30 -1.43 -17.17
CA GLN A 348 -10.23 -0.34 -16.86
C GLN A 348 -11.62 -0.89 -16.55
N CYS A 349 -12.32 -0.29 -15.59
CA CYS A 349 -13.70 -0.63 -15.33
C CYS A 349 -14.50 0.57 -14.80
N CYS A 350 -15.81 0.52 -15.00
CA CYS A 350 -16.74 1.43 -14.35
C CYS A 350 -17.40 0.74 -13.15
N LEU A 351 -17.41 1.44 -12.01
CA LEU A 351 -17.97 0.98 -10.75
C LEU A 351 -19.11 1.88 -10.31
N LYS A 352 -20.23 1.30 -9.88
CA LYS A 352 -21.31 2.02 -9.20
C LYS A 352 -21.45 1.51 -7.77
N SER A 353 -21.61 2.42 -6.82
CA SER A 353 -21.91 2.06 -5.44
C SER A 353 -23.42 2.08 -5.16
N TYR A 354 -23.87 1.15 -4.33
CA TYR A 354 -25.24 1.01 -3.87
C TYR A 354 -25.25 0.49 -2.43
N TYR A 355 -26.39 0.55 -1.74
CA TYR A 355 -26.51 0.02 -0.37
C TYR A 355 -27.70 -0.94 -0.29
N LEU A 356 -27.63 -1.90 0.63
CA LEU A 356 -28.65 -2.94 0.79
C LEU A 356 -29.67 -2.60 1.88
N VAL A 357 -29.25 -1.85 2.91
CA VAL A 357 -30.03 -1.60 4.12
C VAL A 357 -30.18 -0.10 4.32
N LYS A 358 -31.42 0.41 4.30
CA LYS A 358 -31.70 1.85 4.50
C LYS A 358 -31.26 2.38 5.87
N GLY A 359 -31.31 1.56 6.90
CA GLY A 359 -30.88 1.92 8.26
C GLY A 359 -29.36 1.91 8.48
N ASP A 360 -28.60 1.34 7.54
CA ASP A 360 -27.14 1.27 7.57
C ASP A 360 -26.58 1.44 6.15
N VAL A 361 -26.74 2.65 5.62
CA VAL A 361 -26.39 2.95 4.22
C VAL A 361 -24.88 2.80 3.96
N TRP A 362 -24.03 3.04 4.96
CA TRP A 362 -22.58 2.95 4.83
C TRP A 362 -22.05 1.54 5.07
N GLY A 363 -22.48 0.84 6.11
CA GLY A 363 -22.03 -0.53 6.39
C GLY A 363 -22.57 -1.55 5.39
N SER A 364 -23.75 -1.28 4.81
CA SER A 364 -24.34 -2.09 3.74
C SER A 364 -23.94 -1.64 2.33
N ARG A 365 -23.02 -0.67 2.19
CA ARG A 365 -22.53 -0.20 0.89
C ARG A 365 -21.79 -1.33 0.17
N ARG A 366 -22.07 -1.49 -1.13
CA ARG A 366 -21.50 -2.48 -2.04
C ARG A 366 -21.20 -1.83 -3.38
N TYR A 367 -20.39 -2.49 -4.19
CA TYR A 367 -19.97 -2.01 -5.50
C TYR A 367 -20.39 -2.99 -6.60
N ARG A 368 -20.73 -2.47 -7.78
CA ARG A 368 -21.12 -3.25 -8.95
C ARG A 368 -20.39 -2.72 -10.17
N ILE A 369 -19.85 -3.62 -10.99
CA ILE A 369 -19.33 -3.30 -12.33
C ILE A 369 -20.52 -2.96 -13.21
N PHE A 370 -20.39 -1.93 -14.02
CA PHE A 370 -21.38 -1.58 -15.05
C PHE A 370 -20.66 -1.00 -16.27
N GLY A 371 -21.33 -0.94 -17.42
CA GLY A 371 -20.81 -0.21 -18.59
C GLY A 371 -19.39 -0.61 -19.03
N THR A 372 -18.98 -1.84 -18.75
CA THR A 372 -17.65 -2.39 -18.99
C THR A 372 -17.83 -3.70 -19.74
N ARG A 373 -17.04 -3.94 -20.79
CA ARG A 373 -17.03 -5.19 -21.57
C ARG A 373 -15.62 -5.75 -21.70
N LEU A 374 -15.51 -7.07 -21.79
CA LEU A 374 -14.26 -7.75 -22.09
C LEU A 374 -14.02 -7.77 -23.59
N ALA A 375 -12.96 -7.10 -24.04
CA ALA A 375 -12.50 -7.17 -25.43
C ALA A 375 -11.91 -8.57 -25.71
N THR A 376 -12.21 -9.09 -26.90
CA THR A 376 -11.81 -10.44 -27.35
C THR A 376 -10.31 -10.65 -27.44
#